data_AF-A0A6I3MGY2-F1
#
_entry.id   AF-A0A6I3MGY2-F1
#
_cell.length_a   1.000
_cell.length_b   1.000
_cell.length_c   1.000
_cell.angle_alpha   90.00
_cell.angle_beta   90.00
_cell.angle_gamma   90.00
#
_symmetry.space_group_name_H-M   'P 1'
#
loop_
_entity.id
_entity.type
_entity.pdbx_description
1 polymer ?
#
loop_
_entity_poly.entity_id
_entity_poly.type
_entity_poly.pdbx_seq_one_letter_code
_entity_poly.pdbx_strand_id
1 'polypeptide(L)'
;MKKFFLILITFIILSCNDKPISLKNLDKTHSETENQVDKTEYENHEEIHEEMDKVSKELDKFNEQLIKLYSDSKKNPEKVLAKTDSLLSVNKNEKSKYKSQIKSNIEDGLHDLKAEIFYKIGKYNESITELNYTKYRHGETAVKYAANYIKLKNYEKAKSFIDSIGGFYINDYATANYYESIKNKPEALKIYTIIKKDKSIKHYAYYKLAVERFEELNKKNPKLLNEIYFPTGDPSFEVCDSDNINRSKIFKLMEELPENQEWAGTSILESPQINDKNYYLVRVYTKEKKEFNYLVYQKTFEIKFLDPKTKKLLTLTEWRETK
;
A
#
# COMPACT_ATOMS: atom_id res chain seq x y z
N MET A 1 4.67 -2.00 -1.76
CA MET A 1 3.25 -2.42 -1.87
C MET A 1 2.70 -1.89 -3.19
N LYS A 2 2.43 -2.75 -4.18
CA LYS A 2 1.62 -2.37 -5.34
C LYS A 2 0.25 -1.96 -4.79
N LYS A 3 -0.23 -0.75 -5.11
CA LYS A 3 -1.55 -0.25 -4.69
C LYS A 3 -2.63 -1.16 -5.29
N PHE A 4 -3.03 -2.23 -4.60
CA PHE A 4 -4.21 -3.00 -4.93
C PHE A 4 -5.42 -2.18 -4.47
N PHE A 5 -5.96 -1.37 -5.39
CA PHE A 5 -7.31 -0.87 -5.21
C PHE A 5 -8.27 -2.05 -5.43
N LEU A 6 -9.11 -2.29 -4.43
CA LEU A 6 -10.21 -3.24 -4.49
C LEU A 6 -11.12 -2.82 -5.66
N ILE A 7 -11.11 -3.56 -6.76
CA ILE A 7 -12.08 -3.39 -7.84
C ILE A 7 -13.41 -3.93 -7.31
N LEU A 8 -14.29 -3.04 -6.85
CA LEU A 8 -15.66 -3.40 -6.50
C LEU A 8 -16.47 -3.48 -7.81
N ILE A 9 -16.47 -4.65 -8.46
CA ILE A 9 -17.43 -4.93 -9.52
C ILE A 9 -18.75 -5.28 -8.85
N THR A 10 -19.65 -4.31 -8.72
CA THR A 10 -21.07 -4.57 -8.49
C THR A 10 -21.68 -5.10 -9.79
N PHE A 11 -21.83 -6.42 -9.91
CA PHE A 11 -22.80 -6.98 -10.84
C PHE A 11 -24.17 -6.98 -10.17
N ILE A 12 -25.01 -6.03 -10.58
CA ILE A 12 -26.46 -6.10 -10.39
C ILE A 12 -26.96 -7.23 -11.30
N ILE A 13 -27.19 -8.41 -10.74
CA ILE A 13 -27.98 -9.44 -11.42
C ILE A 13 -29.44 -9.01 -11.32
N LEU A 14 -29.91 -8.29 -12.34
CA LEU A 14 -31.32 -8.17 -12.66
C LEU A 14 -31.83 -9.56 -13.09
N SER A 15 -32.45 -10.28 -12.17
CA SER A 15 -33.37 -11.37 -12.48
C SER A 15 -34.77 -10.99 -11.97
N CYS A 16 -35.47 -10.16 -12.73
CA CYS A 16 -36.92 -10.14 -12.66
C CYS A 16 -37.46 -11.37 -13.39
N ASN A 17 -37.99 -12.33 -12.64
CA ASN A 17 -39.08 -13.18 -13.10
C ASN A 17 -39.89 -13.65 -11.88
N ASP A 18 -40.89 -12.85 -11.55
CA ASP A 18 -41.91 -13.19 -10.55
C ASP A 18 -42.83 -14.28 -11.12
N LYS A 19 -42.60 -15.54 -10.72
CA LYS A 19 -43.68 -16.54 -10.59
C LYS A 19 -43.39 -17.44 -9.37
N PRO A 20 -44.37 -17.62 -8.45
CA PRO A 20 -44.19 -18.49 -7.31
C PRO A 20 -44.25 -19.96 -7.75
N ILE A 21 -43.13 -20.67 -7.66
CA ILE A 21 -43.10 -22.12 -7.85
C ILE A 21 -43.45 -22.78 -6.52
N SER A 22 -44.56 -23.53 -6.51
CA SER A 22 -45.04 -24.26 -5.35
C SER A 22 -44.07 -25.38 -4.94
N LEU A 23 -43.75 -25.44 -3.65
CA LEU A 23 -43.13 -26.59 -2.98
C LEU A 23 -44.01 -27.84 -3.15
N LYS A 24 -43.73 -28.64 -4.17
CA LYS A 24 -44.08 -30.07 -4.30
C LYS A 24 -43.40 -30.58 -5.55
N ASN A 25 -42.15 -31.02 -5.40
CA ASN A 25 -41.43 -32.04 -6.17
C ASN A 25 -39.94 -31.96 -5.78
N LEU A 26 -39.64 -32.07 -4.49
CA LEU A 26 -38.35 -32.63 -4.05
C LEU A 26 -38.53 -34.13 -4.09
N ASP A 27 -37.89 -34.78 -5.05
CA ASP A 27 -37.17 -36.05 -4.87
C ASP A 27 -36.85 -36.62 -6.26
N LYS A 28 -35.54 -36.86 -6.48
CA LYS A 28 -34.86 -37.41 -7.67
C LYS A 28 -34.34 -36.42 -8.72
N THR A 29 -33.39 -35.57 -8.33
CA THR A 29 -32.28 -35.09 -9.20
C THR A 29 -31.20 -34.41 -8.32
N HIS A 30 -30.55 -35.18 -7.44
CA HIS A 30 -29.56 -34.65 -6.49
C HIS A 30 -28.25 -35.46 -6.47
N SER A 31 -27.73 -35.85 -7.63
CA SER A 31 -26.34 -36.32 -7.72
C SER A 31 -25.58 -35.91 -8.97
N GLU A 32 -26.18 -35.14 -9.88
CA GLU A 32 -25.50 -34.65 -11.09
C GLU A 32 -25.35 -33.11 -11.11
N THR A 33 -26.16 -32.39 -10.34
CA THR A 33 -26.18 -30.92 -10.28
C THR A 33 -25.16 -30.30 -9.32
N GLU A 34 -24.78 -30.97 -8.23
CA GLU A 34 -23.77 -30.43 -7.29
C GLU A 34 -22.36 -30.41 -7.90
N ASN A 35 -21.98 -31.42 -8.69
CA ASN A 35 -20.68 -31.45 -9.39
C ASN A 35 -20.56 -30.43 -10.54
N GLN A 36 -21.69 -29.92 -11.06
CA GLN A 36 -21.70 -28.98 -12.18
C GLN A 36 -21.67 -27.52 -11.73
N VAL A 37 -22.25 -27.23 -10.56
CA VAL A 37 -22.22 -25.90 -9.92
C VAL A 37 -20.83 -25.58 -9.38
N ASP A 38 -20.16 -26.55 -8.75
CA ASP A 38 -18.82 -26.36 -8.18
C ASP A 38 -17.74 -26.15 -9.26
N LYS A 39 -17.89 -26.83 -10.41
CA LYS A 39 -17.00 -26.68 -11.57
C LYS A 39 -17.20 -25.35 -12.29
N THR A 40 -18.44 -24.86 -12.41
CA THR A 40 -18.73 -23.57 -13.04
C THR A 40 -18.31 -22.39 -12.18
N GLU A 41 -18.40 -22.47 -10.85
CA GLU A 41 -17.85 -21.44 -9.96
C GLU A 41 -16.32 -21.37 -10.01
N TYR A 42 -15.64 -22.51 -10.05
CA TYR A 42 -14.18 -22.57 -10.18
C TYR A 42 -13.69 -22.06 -11.54
N GLU A 43 -14.33 -22.46 -12.64
CA GLU A 43 -14.01 -21.96 -13.99
C GLU A 43 -14.26 -20.44 -14.11
N ASN A 44 -15.37 -19.94 -13.53
CA ASN A 44 -15.64 -18.50 -13.46
C ASN A 44 -14.61 -17.76 -12.59
N HIS A 45 -14.12 -18.38 -11.51
CA HIS A 45 -13.08 -17.81 -10.65
C HIS A 45 -11.73 -17.72 -11.36
N GLU A 46 -11.33 -18.76 -12.11
CA GLU A 46 -10.12 -18.73 -12.93
C GLU A 46 -10.20 -17.70 -14.06
N GLU A 47 -11.35 -17.57 -14.73
CA GLU A 47 -11.56 -16.53 -15.76
C GLU A 47 -11.42 -15.11 -15.19
N ILE A 48 -11.91 -14.87 -13.95
CA ILE A 48 -11.72 -13.60 -13.25
C ILE A 48 -10.23 -13.31 -13.04
N HIS A 49 -9.44 -14.30 -12.60
CA HIS A 49 -8.00 -14.11 -12.41
C HIS A 49 -7.28 -13.81 -13.72
N GLU A 50 -7.62 -14.51 -14.81
CA GLU A 50 -7.04 -14.25 -16.13
C GLU A 50 -7.37 -12.84 -16.65
N GLU A 51 -8.59 -12.37 -16.44
CA GLU A 51 -9.00 -11.02 -16.81
C GLU A 51 -8.29 -9.97 -15.96
N MET A 52 -8.17 -10.20 -14.65
CA MET A 52 -7.40 -9.35 -13.74
C MET A 52 -5.92 -9.28 -14.14
N ASP A 53 -5.33 -10.39 -14.59
CA ASP A 53 -3.95 -10.41 -15.10
C ASP A 53 -3.77 -9.55 -16.35
N LYS A 54 -4.75 -9.55 -17.27
CA LYS A 54 -4.71 -8.70 -18.46
C LYS A 54 -4.81 -7.22 -18.10
N VAL A 55 -5.70 -6.86 -17.18
CA VAL A 55 -5.81 -5.49 -16.64
C VAL A 55 -4.52 -5.09 -15.91
N SER A 56 -3.95 -5.98 -15.10
CA SER A 56 -2.71 -5.77 -14.37
C SER A 56 -1.53 -5.50 -15.31
N LYS A 57 -1.43 -6.25 -16.43
CA LYS A 57 -0.42 -6.01 -17.47
C LYS A 57 -0.54 -4.62 -18.09
N GLU A 58 -1.75 -4.12 -18.34
CA GLU A 58 -1.92 -2.75 -18.85
C GLU A 58 -1.53 -1.70 -17.80
N LEU A 59 -1.83 -1.95 -16.52
CA LEU A 59 -1.40 -1.07 -15.42
C LEU A 59 0.12 -1.06 -15.26
N ASP A 60 0.78 -2.22 -15.33
CA ASP A 60 2.24 -2.32 -15.25
C ASP A 60 2.91 -1.57 -16.42
N LYS A 61 2.39 -1.69 -17.66
CA LYS A 61 2.85 -0.90 -18.81
C LYS A 61 2.71 0.61 -18.58
N PHE A 62 1.59 1.05 -18.01
CA PHE A 62 1.41 2.45 -17.67
C PHE A 62 2.40 2.91 -16.59
N ASN A 63 2.62 2.09 -15.55
CA ASN A 63 3.59 2.40 -14.50
C ASN A 63 5.00 2.58 -15.06
N GLU A 64 5.44 1.72 -15.98
CA GLU A 64 6.73 1.86 -16.68
C GLU A 64 6.82 3.18 -17.46
N GLN A 65 5.74 3.54 -18.17
CA GLN A 65 5.65 4.81 -18.88
C GLN A 65 5.71 6.00 -17.90
N LEU A 66 5.01 5.93 -16.78
CA LEU A 66 4.95 6.97 -15.76
C LEU A 66 6.32 7.18 -15.10
N ILE A 67 7.04 6.10 -14.74
CA ILE A 67 8.42 6.16 -14.23
C ILE A 67 9.33 6.90 -15.22
N LYS A 68 9.21 6.59 -16.52
CA LYS A 68 9.99 7.28 -17.56
C LYS A 68 9.67 8.77 -17.61
N LEU A 69 8.39 9.16 -17.51
CA LEU A 69 8.00 10.56 -17.48
C LEU A 69 8.56 11.29 -16.25
N TYR A 70 8.52 10.67 -15.07
CA TYR A 70 9.14 11.20 -13.86
C TYR A 70 10.64 11.42 -14.05
N SER A 71 11.36 10.45 -14.60
CA SER A 71 12.78 10.58 -14.93
C SER A 71 13.05 11.72 -15.93
N ASP A 72 12.31 11.77 -17.03
CA ASP A 72 12.47 12.79 -18.08
C ASP A 72 12.17 14.20 -17.57
N SER A 73 11.23 14.35 -16.62
CA SER A 73 10.82 15.64 -16.08
C SER A 73 11.91 16.35 -15.30
N LYS A 74 12.90 15.61 -14.77
CA LYS A 74 14.06 16.18 -14.08
C LYS A 74 14.94 17.01 -15.02
N LYS A 75 14.89 16.75 -16.33
CA LYS A 75 15.71 17.43 -17.34
C LYS A 75 14.88 18.38 -18.21
N ASN A 76 13.65 18.00 -18.57
CA ASN A 76 12.81 18.75 -19.52
C ASN A 76 11.35 18.83 -19.03
N PRO A 77 11.07 19.56 -17.94
CA PRO A 77 9.75 19.59 -17.33
C PRO A 77 8.66 20.09 -18.29
N GLU A 78 8.90 21.12 -19.10
CA GLU A 78 7.89 21.64 -20.03
C GLU A 78 7.53 20.64 -21.13
N LYS A 79 8.54 19.93 -21.64
CA LYS A 79 8.33 18.88 -22.65
C LYS A 79 7.51 17.72 -22.07
N VAL A 80 7.76 17.34 -20.82
CA VAL A 80 6.98 16.31 -20.14
C VAL A 80 5.55 16.77 -19.90
N LEU A 81 5.32 18.01 -19.47
CA LEU A 81 3.97 18.57 -19.32
C LEU A 81 3.16 18.47 -20.63
N ALA A 82 3.73 18.91 -21.75
CA ALA A 82 3.06 18.82 -23.06
C ALA A 82 2.77 17.37 -23.48
N LYS A 83 3.70 16.44 -23.20
CA LYS A 83 3.50 15.02 -23.45
C LYS A 83 2.40 14.44 -22.57
N THR A 84 2.34 14.83 -21.30
CA THR A 84 1.30 14.40 -20.38
C THR A 84 -0.08 14.89 -20.82
N ASP A 85 -0.20 16.12 -21.30
CA ASP A 85 -1.48 16.63 -21.85
C ASP A 85 -1.94 15.82 -23.07
N SER A 86 -1.02 15.42 -23.94
CA SER A 86 -1.32 14.52 -25.06
C SER A 86 -1.83 13.15 -24.57
N LEU A 87 -1.19 12.56 -23.55
CA LEU A 87 -1.60 11.28 -22.98
C LEU A 87 -2.99 11.35 -22.33
N LEU A 88 -3.28 12.42 -21.57
CA LEU A 88 -4.60 12.66 -20.99
C LEU A 88 -5.68 12.76 -22.08
N SER A 89 -5.40 13.47 -23.18
CA SER A 89 -6.32 13.59 -24.32
C SER A 89 -6.61 12.23 -24.99
N VAL A 90 -5.59 11.40 -25.16
CA VAL A 90 -5.75 10.04 -25.68
C VAL A 90 -6.58 9.18 -24.71
N ASN A 91 -6.25 9.22 -23.42
CA ASN A 91 -6.94 8.41 -22.39
C ASN A 91 -8.44 8.71 -22.33
N LYS A 92 -8.83 9.98 -22.46
CA LYS A 92 -10.23 10.40 -22.47
C LYS A 92 -11.08 9.60 -23.48
N ASN A 93 -10.50 9.30 -24.64
CA ASN A 93 -11.18 8.62 -25.74
C ASN A 93 -10.89 7.10 -25.81
N GLU A 94 -10.16 6.54 -24.85
CA GLU A 94 -9.82 5.11 -24.83
C GLU A 94 -11.07 4.24 -24.59
N LYS A 95 -11.18 3.16 -25.37
CA LYS A 95 -12.31 2.22 -25.41
C LYS A 95 -11.89 0.74 -25.39
N SER A 96 -10.61 0.42 -25.45
CA SER A 96 -10.10 -0.95 -25.36
C SER A 96 -10.55 -1.62 -24.07
N LYS A 97 -11.00 -2.88 -24.15
CA LYS A 97 -11.61 -3.66 -23.04
C LYS A 97 -10.80 -3.56 -21.74
N TYR A 98 -9.48 -3.69 -21.80
CA TYR A 98 -8.62 -3.70 -20.61
C TYR A 98 -8.13 -2.30 -20.22
N LYS A 99 -7.79 -1.47 -21.21
CA LYS A 99 -7.28 -0.11 -20.94
C LYS A 99 -8.36 0.81 -20.37
N SER A 100 -9.62 0.64 -20.80
CA SER A 100 -10.74 1.41 -20.30
C SER A 100 -10.96 1.22 -18.78
N GLN A 101 -10.60 0.04 -18.25
CA GLN A 101 -10.71 -0.29 -16.83
C GLN A 101 -9.67 0.41 -15.96
N ILE A 102 -8.55 0.87 -16.54
CA ILE A 102 -7.48 1.58 -15.81
C ILE A 102 -7.45 3.08 -16.11
N LYS A 103 -8.48 3.63 -16.78
CA LYS A 103 -8.51 5.05 -17.19
C LYS A 103 -8.33 6.02 -16.03
N SER A 104 -8.97 5.74 -14.90
CA SER A 104 -8.84 6.55 -13.69
C SER A 104 -7.41 6.48 -13.13
N ASN A 105 -6.79 5.29 -13.09
CA ASN A 105 -5.39 5.16 -12.66
C ASN A 105 -4.43 5.97 -13.54
N ILE A 106 -4.69 5.99 -14.86
CA ILE A 106 -3.91 6.80 -15.81
C ILE A 106 -4.12 8.29 -15.53
N GLU A 107 -5.37 8.75 -15.43
CA GLU A 107 -5.69 10.15 -15.14
C GLU A 107 -5.07 10.62 -13.82
N ASP A 108 -5.25 9.86 -12.75
CA ASP A 108 -4.71 10.15 -11.43
C ASP A 108 -3.17 10.28 -11.48
N GLY A 109 -2.48 9.29 -12.06
CA GLY A 109 -1.02 9.29 -12.15
C GLY A 109 -0.46 10.44 -12.98
N LEU A 110 -1.14 10.81 -14.07
CA LEU A 110 -0.73 11.89 -14.94
C LEU A 110 -0.99 13.27 -14.31
N HIS A 111 -2.14 13.49 -13.67
CA HIS A 111 -2.40 14.73 -12.92
C HIS A 111 -1.46 14.90 -11.73
N ASP A 112 -1.17 13.83 -11.00
CA ASP A 112 -0.19 13.85 -9.91
C ASP A 112 1.21 14.22 -10.41
N LEU A 113 1.66 13.65 -11.53
CA LEU A 113 2.93 14.00 -12.16
C LEU A 113 2.97 15.49 -12.53
N LYS A 114 1.92 16.03 -13.17
CA LYS A 114 1.86 17.45 -13.52
C LYS A 114 1.92 18.33 -12.28
N ALA A 115 1.16 17.99 -11.23
CA ALA A 115 1.15 18.71 -9.97
C ALA A 115 2.56 18.76 -9.34
N GLU A 116 3.28 17.63 -9.34
CA GLU A 116 4.64 17.54 -8.80
C GLU A 116 5.64 18.35 -9.66
N ILE A 117 5.54 18.28 -10.99
CA ILE A 117 6.38 19.09 -11.89
C ILE A 117 6.17 20.58 -11.61
N PHE A 118 4.90 21.03 -11.59
CA PHE A 118 4.56 22.43 -11.32
C PHE A 118 5.06 22.89 -9.95
N TYR A 119 4.92 22.06 -8.92
CA TYR A 119 5.48 22.35 -7.59
C TYR A 119 6.99 22.55 -7.64
N LYS A 120 7.73 21.63 -8.29
CA LYS A 120 9.19 21.68 -8.38
C LYS A 120 9.72 22.90 -9.13
N ILE A 121 9.00 23.39 -10.15
CA ILE A 121 9.38 24.58 -10.92
C ILE A 121 8.81 25.89 -10.35
N GLY A 122 8.20 25.86 -9.16
CA GLY A 122 7.71 27.06 -8.47
C GLY A 122 6.34 27.57 -8.93
N LYS A 123 5.63 26.81 -9.76
CA LYS A 123 4.28 27.12 -10.28
C LYS A 123 3.19 26.54 -9.36
N TYR A 124 3.13 27.04 -8.13
CA TYR A 124 2.33 26.44 -7.06
C TYR A 124 0.81 26.52 -7.30
N ASN A 125 0.32 27.58 -7.95
CA ASN A 125 -1.11 27.69 -8.28
C ASN A 125 -1.51 26.70 -9.36
N GLU A 126 -0.66 26.47 -10.36
CA GLU A 126 -0.85 25.46 -11.39
C GLU A 126 -0.81 24.05 -10.80
N SER A 127 0.11 23.81 -9.85
CA SER A 127 0.14 22.55 -9.07
C SER A 127 -1.19 22.32 -8.34
N ILE A 128 -1.70 23.33 -7.63
CA ILE A 128 -3.01 23.29 -6.97
C ILE A 128 -4.14 23.02 -7.97
N THR A 129 -4.11 23.64 -9.14
CA THR A 129 -5.12 23.43 -10.21
C THR A 129 -5.13 21.98 -10.66
N GLU A 130 -3.96 21.37 -10.89
CA GLU A 130 -3.87 19.96 -11.26
C GLU A 130 -4.42 19.05 -10.15
N LEU A 131 -4.13 19.34 -8.87
CA LEU A 131 -4.67 18.57 -7.74
C LEU A 131 -6.20 18.64 -7.60
N ASN A 132 -6.88 19.59 -8.28
CA ASN A 132 -8.34 19.68 -8.25
C ASN A 132 -9.04 18.66 -9.17
N TYR A 133 -8.28 17.80 -9.88
CA TYR A 133 -8.85 16.74 -10.72
C TYR A 133 -9.79 15.80 -9.92
N THR A 134 -9.51 15.61 -8.62
CA THR A 134 -10.31 14.78 -7.71
C THR A 134 -11.01 15.59 -6.62
N LYS A 135 -12.18 15.12 -6.21
CA LYS A 135 -12.90 15.65 -5.03
C LYS A 135 -12.29 15.13 -3.72
N TYR A 136 -11.49 14.07 -3.77
CA TYR A 136 -10.86 13.48 -2.60
C TYR A 136 -9.63 14.30 -2.18
N ARG A 137 -9.68 14.94 -1.01
CA ARG A 137 -8.65 15.86 -0.51
C ARG A 137 -8.13 15.46 0.87
N HIS A 138 -7.91 14.16 1.06
CA HIS A 138 -7.38 13.56 2.29
C HIS A 138 -6.07 12.80 2.00
N GLY A 139 -5.42 12.26 3.04
CA GLY A 139 -4.20 11.48 2.89
C GLY A 139 -3.07 12.26 2.19
N GLU A 140 -2.37 11.62 1.26
CA GLU A 140 -1.24 12.20 0.51
C GLU A 140 -1.65 13.44 -0.30
N THR A 141 -2.85 13.45 -0.87
CA THR A 141 -3.35 14.60 -1.64
C THR A 141 -3.45 15.86 -0.77
N ALA A 142 -3.90 15.73 0.48
CA ALA A 142 -3.95 16.84 1.42
C ALA A 142 -2.54 17.39 1.71
N VAL A 143 -1.55 16.52 1.87
CA VAL A 143 -0.15 16.92 2.05
C VAL A 143 0.37 17.71 0.84
N LYS A 144 0.05 17.28 -0.39
CA LYS A 144 0.42 18.01 -1.62
C LYS A 144 -0.17 19.43 -1.67
N TYR A 145 -1.44 19.60 -1.26
CA TYR A 145 -2.04 20.93 -1.11
C TYR A 145 -1.33 21.75 -0.03
N ALA A 146 -1.09 21.17 1.15
CA ALA A 146 -0.40 21.85 2.25
C ALA A 146 0.99 22.33 1.84
N ALA A 147 1.76 21.49 1.14
CA ALA A 147 3.09 21.82 0.64
C ALA A 147 3.07 23.04 -0.30
N ASN A 148 2.10 23.11 -1.22
CA ASN A 148 1.90 24.29 -2.08
C ASN A 148 1.56 25.54 -1.27
N TYR A 149 0.63 25.44 -0.31
CA TYR A 149 0.21 26.60 0.49
C TYR A 149 1.30 27.12 1.43
N ILE A 150 2.19 26.26 1.94
CA ILE A 150 3.40 26.70 2.65
C ILE A 150 4.29 27.56 1.74
N LYS A 151 4.52 27.13 0.50
CA LYS A 151 5.33 27.91 -0.46
C LYS A 151 4.67 29.25 -0.83
N LEU A 152 3.35 29.28 -0.88
CA LEU A 152 2.55 30.50 -1.04
C LEU A 152 2.41 31.34 0.24
N LYS A 153 3.02 30.91 1.36
CA LYS A 153 2.92 31.54 2.69
C LYS A 153 1.49 31.67 3.22
N ASN A 154 0.56 30.85 2.73
CA ASN A 154 -0.81 30.77 3.26
C ASN A 154 -0.88 29.66 4.31
N TYR A 155 -0.39 29.96 5.51
CA TYR A 155 -0.23 28.98 6.58
C TYR A 155 -1.55 28.48 7.17
N GLU A 156 -2.60 29.30 7.14
CA GLU A 156 -3.95 28.91 7.57
C GLU A 156 -4.52 27.84 6.66
N LYS A 157 -4.44 28.05 5.35
CA LYS A 157 -4.91 27.07 4.37
C LYS A 157 -4.03 25.82 4.34
N ALA A 158 -2.72 25.96 4.53
CA ALA A 158 -1.85 24.80 4.72
C ALA A 158 -2.28 23.98 5.95
N LYS A 159 -2.61 24.64 7.07
CA LYS A 159 -3.07 23.97 8.30
C LYS A 159 -4.38 23.22 8.09
N SER A 160 -5.36 23.81 7.39
CA SER A 160 -6.63 23.12 7.13
C SER A 160 -6.45 21.81 6.36
N PHE A 161 -5.47 21.75 5.45
CA PHE A 161 -5.14 20.52 4.74
C PHE A 161 -4.34 19.54 5.61
N ILE A 162 -3.42 20.01 6.44
CA ILE A 162 -2.75 19.15 7.43
C ILE A 162 -3.78 18.47 8.34
N ASP A 163 -4.76 19.22 8.84
CA ASP A 163 -5.81 18.69 9.71
C ASP A 163 -6.76 17.73 9.00
N SER A 164 -6.83 17.79 7.66
CA SER A 164 -7.67 16.90 6.84
C SER A 164 -6.98 15.62 6.37
N ILE A 165 -5.71 15.39 6.71
CA ILE A 165 -4.97 14.18 6.26
C ILE A 165 -5.63 12.90 6.79
N GLY A 166 -5.96 12.85 8.09
CA GLY A 166 -6.47 11.66 8.78
C GLY A 166 -5.37 10.69 9.25
N GLY A 167 -5.76 9.47 9.65
CA GLY A 167 -4.85 8.44 10.17
C GLY A 167 -4.04 7.76 9.06
N PHE A 168 -2.99 8.41 8.57
CA PHE A 168 -2.12 7.93 7.50
C PHE A 168 -0.65 7.90 7.92
N TYR A 169 0.17 6.99 7.36
CA TYR A 169 1.57 6.79 7.78
C TYR A 169 2.47 8.04 7.66
N ILE A 170 2.09 9.01 6.83
CA ILE A 170 2.84 10.26 6.60
C ILE A 170 2.35 11.42 7.47
N ASN A 171 1.19 11.29 8.14
CA ASN A 171 0.49 12.41 8.74
C ASN A 171 1.33 13.15 9.78
N ASP A 172 1.90 12.43 10.73
CA ASP A 172 2.71 13.03 11.80
C ASP A 172 3.96 13.70 11.22
N TYR A 173 4.58 13.10 10.21
CA TYR A 173 5.74 13.67 9.55
C TYR A 173 5.40 14.99 8.83
N ALA A 174 4.30 15.01 8.07
CA ALA A 174 3.81 16.22 7.39
C ALA A 174 3.41 17.32 8.39
N THR A 175 2.78 16.94 9.50
CA THR A 175 2.38 17.86 10.58
C THR A 175 3.61 18.48 11.26
N ALA A 176 4.65 17.68 11.52
CA ALA A 176 5.90 18.17 12.06
C ALA A 176 6.61 19.14 11.09
N ASN A 177 6.67 18.82 9.79
CA ASN A 177 7.20 19.72 8.77
C ASN A 177 6.42 21.05 8.71
N TYR A 178 5.09 21.01 8.86
CA TYR A 178 4.26 22.23 8.92
C TYR A 178 4.68 23.14 10.07
N TYR A 179 4.74 22.61 11.30
CA TYR A 179 5.14 23.40 12.47
C TYR A 179 6.55 23.96 12.32
N GLU A 180 7.45 23.16 11.74
CA GLU A 180 8.80 23.59 11.47
C GLU A 180 8.84 24.75 10.45
N SER A 181 8.05 24.65 9.37
CA SER A 181 7.94 25.66 8.31
C SER A 181 7.42 27.00 8.80
N ILE A 182 6.57 27.00 9.84
CA ILE A 182 6.09 28.23 10.50
C ILE A 182 6.95 28.65 11.69
N LYS A 183 8.15 28.06 11.84
CA LYS A 183 9.13 28.33 12.90
C LYS A 183 8.68 27.94 14.31
N ASN A 184 7.67 27.08 14.44
CA ASN A 184 7.27 26.48 15.71
C ASN A 184 8.10 25.22 16.00
N LYS A 185 9.38 25.43 16.33
CA LYS A 185 10.33 24.35 16.66
C LYS A 185 9.85 23.44 17.81
N PRO A 186 9.30 23.95 18.94
CA PRO A 186 8.87 23.09 20.04
C PRO A 186 7.84 22.03 19.64
N GLU A 187 6.80 22.42 18.89
CA GLU A 187 5.75 21.47 18.47
C GLU A 187 6.28 20.47 17.44
N ALA A 188 7.10 20.92 16.48
CA ALA A 188 7.77 20.02 15.54
C ALA A 188 8.62 18.96 16.25
N LEU A 189 9.42 19.37 17.24
CA LEU A 189 10.29 18.47 18.00
C LEU A 189 9.49 17.44 18.81
N LYS A 190 8.36 17.84 19.41
CA LYS A 190 7.45 16.95 20.11
C LYS A 190 6.94 15.83 19.19
N ILE A 191 6.49 16.17 17.99
CA ILE A 191 5.98 15.20 17.03
C ILE A 191 7.09 14.28 16.52
N TYR A 192 8.26 14.81 16.12
CA TYR A 192 9.38 13.96 15.69
C TYR A 192 9.86 13.02 16.81
N THR A 193 9.76 13.43 18.08
CA THR A 193 10.06 12.57 19.24
C THR A 193 9.10 11.38 19.32
N ILE A 194 7.81 11.60 19.06
CA ILE A 194 6.78 10.54 19.02
C ILE A 194 7.12 9.55 17.90
N ILE A 195 7.36 10.05 16.68
CA ILE A 195 7.74 9.22 15.53
C ILE A 195 8.98 8.38 15.85
N LYS A 196 10.06 9.00 16.36
CA LYS A 196 11.32 8.30 16.67
C LYS A 196 11.14 7.16 17.69
N LYS A 197 10.20 7.29 18.64
CA LYS A 197 9.90 6.28 19.66
C LYS A 197 9.08 5.11 19.11
N ASP A 198 8.23 5.34 18.13
CA ASP A 198 7.44 4.28 17.50
C ASP A 198 8.27 3.47 16.51
N LYS A 199 8.74 2.29 16.93
CA LYS A 199 9.52 1.39 16.08
C LYS A 199 8.67 0.62 15.06
N SER A 200 7.34 0.56 15.25
CA SER A 200 6.47 -0.20 14.35
C SER A 200 6.44 0.38 12.93
N ILE A 201 6.65 1.69 12.81
CA ILE A 201 6.67 2.43 11.55
C ILE A 201 8.09 2.61 10.98
N LYS A 202 9.12 2.00 11.59
CA LYS A 202 10.53 2.16 11.19
C LYS A 202 10.79 1.81 9.72
N HIS A 203 10.03 0.86 9.20
CA HIS A 203 10.13 0.38 7.82
C HIS A 203 9.62 1.39 6.79
N TYR A 204 8.93 2.47 7.17
CA TYR A 204 8.51 3.53 6.24
C TYR A 204 9.63 4.55 6.00
N ALA A 205 9.77 5.03 4.76
CA ALA A 205 10.79 5.99 4.35
C ALA A 205 10.79 7.26 5.22
N TYR A 206 9.60 7.74 5.62
CA TYR A 206 9.42 8.96 6.41
C TYR A 206 9.95 8.84 7.85
N TYR A 207 10.05 7.62 8.38
CA TYR A 207 10.62 7.42 9.71
C TYR A 207 12.07 7.89 9.76
N LYS A 208 12.88 7.48 8.79
CA LYS A 208 14.28 7.88 8.70
C LYS A 208 14.41 9.40 8.57
N LEU A 209 13.60 10.01 7.70
CA LEU A 209 13.56 11.46 7.52
C LEU A 209 13.18 12.20 8.82
N ALA A 210 12.17 11.69 9.55
CA ALA A 210 11.76 12.26 10.83
C ALA A 210 12.86 12.18 11.90
N VAL A 211 13.59 11.06 11.96
CA VAL A 211 14.74 10.92 12.87
C VAL A 211 15.85 11.90 12.51
N GLU A 212 16.17 12.07 11.23
CA GLU A 212 17.15 13.07 10.78
C GLU A 212 16.72 14.50 11.15
N ARG A 213 15.42 14.84 11.00
CA ARG A 213 14.87 16.13 11.45
C ARG A 213 14.97 16.30 12.97
N PHE A 214 14.65 15.27 13.76
CA PHE A 214 14.82 15.31 15.21
C PHE A 214 16.26 15.65 15.60
N GLU A 215 17.25 14.99 15.00
CA GLU A 215 18.66 15.26 15.31
C GLU A 215 19.09 16.67 14.85
N GLU A 216 18.62 17.14 13.68
CA GLU A 216 18.88 18.51 13.22
C GLU A 216 18.33 19.56 14.20
N LEU A 217 17.07 19.40 14.65
CA LEU A 217 16.44 20.35 15.57
C LEU A 217 17.10 20.40 16.95
N ASN A 218 17.83 19.36 17.37
CA ASN A 218 18.57 19.36 18.64
C ASN A 218 19.96 20.02 18.55
N LYS A 219 20.43 20.41 17.37
CA LYS A 219 21.70 21.14 17.23
C LYS A 219 21.61 22.53 17.86
N LYS A 220 22.77 23.07 18.25
CA LYS A 220 22.90 24.44 18.80
C LYS A 220 22.32 25.50 17.85
N ASN A 221 22.57 25.34 16.55
CA ASN A 221 22.09 26.22 15.47
C ASN A 221 21.32 25.38 14.43
N PRO A 222 20.05 25.04 14.69
CA PRO A 222 19.29 24.15 13.80
C PRO A 222 18.86 24.89 12.53
N LYS A 223 18.99 24.22 11.38
CA LYS A 223 18.39 24.68 10.12
C LYS A 223 16.94 24.20 10.05
N LEU A 224 16.00 25.12 10.18
CA LEU A 224 14.57 24.84 10.03
C LEU A 224 14.20 24.60 8.57
N LEU A 225 13.27 23.67 8.35
CA LEU A 225 12.55 23.52 7.10
C LEU A 225 11.73 24.77 6.80
N ASN A 226 11.52 25.02 5.51
CA ASN A 226 10.63 26.06 4.99
C ASN A 226 9.59 25.46 4.02
N GLU A 227 9.39 24.15 4.12
CA GLU A 227 8.49 23.38 3.27
C GLU A 227 7.99 22.13 3.99
N ILE A 228 6.85 21.65 3.54
CA ILE A 228 6.36 20.30 3.84
C ILE A 228 6.83 19.38 2.71
N TYR A 229 7.21 18.16 3.07
CA TYR A 229 7.48 17.12 2.09
C TYR A 229 6.31 16.96 1.11
N PHE A 230 6.58 17.05 -0.19
CA PHE A 230 5.59 16.81 -1.23
C PHE A 230 5.62 15.32 -1.62
N PRO A 231 4.57 14.52 -1.32
CA PRO A 231 4.55 13.10 -1.67
C PRO A 231 4.59 12.89 -3.17
N THR A 232 5.54 12.07 -3.62
CA THR A 232 5.70 11.78 -5.04
C THR A 232 4.71 10.72 -5.51
N GLY A 233 4.21 10.88 -6.73
CA GLY A 233 3.43 9.85 -7.42
C GLY A 233 4.29 8.88 -8.25
N ASP A 234 5.63 8.97 -8.18
CA ASP A 234 6.54 8.11 -8.91
C ASP A 234 6.39 6.65 -8.45
N PRO A 235 5.95 5.71 -9.32
CA PRO A 235 5.78 4.30 -8.94
C PRO A 235 7.07 3.61 -8.49
N SER A 236 8.24 4.17 -8.83
CA SER A 236 9.55 3.66 -8.41
C SER A 236 9.97 4.13 -7.01
N PHE A 237 9.24 5.05 -6.39
CA PHE A 237 9.54 5.53 -5.05
C PHE A 237 9.19 4.48 -3.99
N GLU A 238 10.20 4.00 -3.27
CA GLU A 238 10.02 3.04 -2.19
C GLU A 238 9.52 3.74 -0.92
N VAL A 239 8.21 3.63 -0.67
CA VAL A 239 7.55 4.19 0.52
C VAL A 239 7.93 3.45 1.80
N CYS A 240 8.25 2.17 1.68
CA CYS A 240 8.65 1.32 2.79
C CYS A 240 9.60 0.22 2.34
N ASP A 241 10.56 -0.13 3.21
CA ASP A 241 11.44 -1.27 3.02
C ASP A 241 10.60 -2.54 2.85
N SER A 242 10.59 -3.11 1.64
CA SER A 242 9.78 -4.30 1.36
C SER A 242 10.48 -5.57 1.84
N ASP A 243 9.82 -6.32 2.74
CA ASP A 243 10.28 -7.64 3.19
C ASP A 243 9.58 -8.80 2.50
N ASN A 244 8.92 -8.53 1.39
CA ASN A 244 8.09 -9.52 0.70
C ASN A 244 8.88 -10.76 0.29
N ILE A 245 10.15 -10.61 -0.12
CA ILE A 245 11.00 -11.74 -0.50
C ILE A 245 11.17 -12.72 0.67
N ASN A 246 11.48 -12.24 1.87
CA ASN A 246 11.66 -13.10 3.03
C ASN A 246 10.32 -13.69 3.49
N ARG A 247 9.25 -12.87 3.51
CA ARG A 247 7.89 -13.33 3.86
C ARG A 247 7.39 -14.43 2.93
N SER A 248 7.58 -14.29 1.62
CA SER A 248 7.23 -15.33 0.64
C SER A 248 8.03 -16.61 0.85
N LYS A 249 9.34 -16.51 1.13
CA LYS A 249 10.16 -17.67 1.49
C LYS A 249 9.66 -18.37 2.74
N ILE A 250 9.31 -17.60 3.78
CA ILE A 250 8.75 -18.12 5.03
C ILE A 250 7.44 -18.86 4.77
N PHE A 251 6.52 -18.28 4.01
CA PHE A 251 5.25 -18.94 3.70
C PHE A 251 5.46 -20.26 2.95
N LYS A 252 6.35 -20.28 1.96
CA LYS A 252 6.72 -21.51 1.26
C LYS A 252 7.32 -22.56 2.20
N LEU A 253 8.25 -22.15 3.07
CA LEU A 253 8.85 -23.06 4.05
C LEU A 253 7.82 -23.65 5.02
N MET A 254 6.87 -22.83 5.47
CA MET A 254 5.81 -23.31 6.34
C MET A 254 4.92 -24.31 5.60
N GLU A 255 4.58 -24.05 4.33
CA GLU A 255 3.72 -24.91 3.50
C GLU A 255 4.35 -26.29 3.26
N GLU A 256 5.67 -26.34 3.14
CA GLU A 256 6.45 -27.57 2.95
C GLU A 256 6.56 -28.44 4.23
N LEU A 257 6.20 -27.94 5.41
CA LEU A 257 6.28 -28.72 6.65
C LEU A 257 5.15 -29.77 6.75
N PRO A 258 5.47 -31.04 7.05
CA PRO A 258 4.47 -32.11 7.11
C PRO A 258 3.46 -31.95 8.26
N GLU A 259 3.83 -31.29 9.35
CA GLU A 259 2.92 -30.99 10.46
C GLU A 259 1.88 -29.90 10.13
N ASN A 260 2.12 -29.11 9.07
CA ASN A 260 1.24 -28.02 8.65
C ASN A 260 0.25 -28.44 7.54
N GLN A 261 0.16 -29.73 7.22
CA GLN A 261 -0.81 -30.26 6.26
C GLN A 261 -2.25 -29.92 6.68
N GLU A 262 -3.18 -29.92 5.72
CA GLU A 262 -4.52 -29.34 5.91
C GLU A 262 -4.44 -27.87 6.35
N TRP A 263 -3.56 -27.11 5.71
CA TRP A 263 -3.33 -25.69 5.96
C TRP A 263 -4.63 -24.87 5.84
N ALA A 264 -4.91 -24.05 6.86
CA ALA A 264 -6.01 -23.10 6.85
C ALA A 264 -5.54 -21.64 6.84
N GLY A 265 -4.35 -21.35 7.36
CA GLY A 265 -3.80 -20.00 7.32
C GLY A 265 -2.48 -19.85 8.03
N THR A 266 -1.78 -18.76 7.72
CA THR A 266 -0.51 -18.38 8.34
C THR A 266 -0.49 -16.90 8.65
N SER A 267 0.18 -16.52 9.73
CA SER A 267 0.36 -15.14 10.16
C SER A 267 1.77 -14.92 10.68
N ILE A 268 2.37 -13.79 10.29
CA ILE A 268 3.65 -13.32 10.87
C ILE A 268 3.29 -12.34 11.98
N LEU A 269 3.47 -12.77 13.23
CA LEU A 269 3.14 -12.00 14.42
C LEU A 269 4.25 -11.02 14.80
N GLU A 270 5.50 -11.38 14.53
CA GLU A 270 6.66 -10.52 14.73
C GLU A 270 7.58 -10.60 13.51
N SER A 271 8.21 -9.47 13.15
CA SER A 271 9.23 -9.43 12.11
C SER A 271 10.43 -8.56 12.53
N PRO A 272 11.63 -8.87 12.01
CA PRO A 272 12.83 -8.06 12.20
C PRO A 272 12.64 -6.58 11.88
N GLN A 273 11.79 -6.26 10.91
CA GLN A 273 11.50 -4.88 10.49
C GLN A 273 10.84 -4.03 11.58
N ILE A 274 10.12 -4.66 12.51
CA ILE A 274 9.29 -3.96 13.51
C ILE A 274 10.02 -3.86 14.85
N ASN A 275 10.82 -4.87 15.20
CA ASN A 275 11.34 -5.03 16.57
C ASN A 275 12.85 -5.27 16.65
N ASP A 276 13.57 -5.17 15.53
CA ASP A 276 15.03 -5.36 15.44
C ASP A 276 15.51 -6.76 15.89
N LYS A 277 14.61 -7.73 16.00
CA LYS A 277 14.96 -9.13 16.26
C LYS A 277 15.54 -9.78 15.00
N ASN A 278 16.30 -10.86 15.17
CA ASN A 278 16.88 -11.61 14.06
C ASN A 278 15.99 -12.75 13.54
N TYR A 279 14.73 -12.80 13.95
CA TYR A 279 13.79 -13.86 13.62
C TYR A 279 12.38 -13.32 13.36
N TYR A 280 11.57 -14.13 12.69
CA TYR A 280 10.13 -13.97 12.54
C TYR A 280 9.41 -14.89 13.51
N LEU A 281 8.37 -14.39 14.19
CA LEU A 281 7.41 -15.25 14.88
C LEU A 281 6.27 -15.54 13.93
N VAL A 282 6.16 -16.79 13.51
CA VAL A 282 5.20 -17.25 12.51
C VAL A 282 4.21 -18.18 13.19
N ARG A 283 2.93 -17.99 12.94
CA ARG A 283 1.87 -18.89 13.41
C ARG A 283 1.17 -19.51 12.23
N VAL A 284 0.99 -20.82 12.27
CA VAL A 284 0.26 -21.61 11.27
C VAL A 284 -0.95 -22.25 11.93
N TYR A 285 -2.08 -22.23 11.22
CA TYR A 285 -3.33 -22.84 11.61
C TYR A 285 -3.72 -23.91 10.58
N THR A 286 -4.13 -25.08 11.05
CA THR A 286 -4.70 -26.12 10.18
C THR A 286 -6.23 -26.10 10.24
N LYS A 287 -6.90 -26.76 9.29
CA LYS A 287 -8.37 -26.92 9.26
C LYS A 287 -8.90 -27.59 10.53
N GLU A 288 -8.10 -28.45 11.15
CA GLU A 288 -8.40 -29.09 12.43
C GLU A 288 -8.20 -28.16 13.64
N LYS A 289 -7.95 -26.86 13.41
CA LYS A 289 -7.69 -25.84 14.45
C LYS A 289 -6.45 -26.14 15.31
N LYS A 290 -5.48 -26.89 14.77
CA LYS A 290 -4.16 -27.00 15.40
C LYS A 290 -3.38 -25.73 15.15
N GLU A 291 -2.69 -25.25 16.17
CA GLU A 291 -1.83 -24.08 16.10
C GLU A 291 -0.36 -24.45 16.29
N PHE A 292 0.47 -24.00 15.37
CA PHE A 292 1.92 -24.13 15.46
C PHE A 292 2.55 -22.76 15.50
N ASN A 293 3.47 -22.53 16.43
CA ASN A 293 4.19 -21.27 16.57
C ASN A 293 5.67 -21.55 16.28
N TYR A 294 6.22 -20.88 15.27
CA TYR A 294 7.59 -21.07 14.81
C TYR A 294 8.39 -19.78 14.96
N LEU A 295 9.65 -19.91 15.35
CA LEU A 295 10.66 -18.89 15.10
C LEU A 295 11.41 -19.25 13.82
N VAL A 296 11.42 -18.34 12.85
CA VAL A 296 12.19 -18.49 11.61
C VAL A 296 13.30 -17.45 11.60
N TYR A 297 14.55 -17.88 11.64
CA TYR A 297 15.69 -16.95 11.71
C TYR A 297 15.97 -16.32 10.35
N GLN A 298 16.04 -14.99 10.28
CA GLN A 298 16.04 -14.23 9.02
C GLN A 298 17.21 -14.59 8.09
N LYS A 299 18.40 -14.87 8.64
CA LYS A 299 19.62 -15.10 7.84
C LYS A 299 19.72 -16.53 7.32
N THR A 300 19.34 -17.50 8.15
CA THR A 300 19.53 -18.93 7.86
C THR A 300 18.25 -19.62 7.40
N PHE A 301 17.10 -18.99 7.63
CA PHE A 301 15.77 -19.61 7.53
C PHE A 301 15.63 -20.87 8.38
N GLU A 302 16.46 -21.02 9.42
CA GLU A 302 16.31 -22.08 10.41
C GLU A 302 14.96 -21.93 11.13
N ILE A 303 14.25 -23.04 11.28
CA ILE A 303 12.93 -23.11 11.90
C ILE A 303 13.07 -23.77 13.27
N LYS A 304 12.53 -23.12 14.30
CA LYS A 304 12.38 -23.69 15.63
C LYS A 304 10.93 -23.60 16.08
N PHE A 305 10.45 -24.62 16.78
CA PHE A 305 9.12 -24.63 17.37
C PHE A 305 9.13 -23.91 18.73
N LEU A 306 8.21 -22.98 18.93
CA LEU A 306 7.97 -22.29 20.19
C LEU A 306 6.73 -22.87 20.86
N ASP A 307 6.93 -23.58 21.97
CA ASP A 307 5.81 -24.10 22.76
C ASP A 307 5.06 -22.93 23.42
N PRO A 308 3.77 -22.71 23.08
CA PRO A 308 3.02 -21.58 23.62
C PRO A 308 2.74 -21.72 25.12
N LYS A 309 2.72 -22.93 25.69
CA LYS A 309 2.47 -23.19 27.12
C LYS A 309 3.74 -23.02 27.94
N THR A 310 4.82 -23.70 27.54
CA THR A 310 6.07 -23.72 28.33
C THR A 310 7.04 -22.59 27.95
N LYS A 311 6.80 -21.92 26.82
CA LYS A 311 7.70 -20.93 26.20
C LYS A 311 9.07 -21.50 25.83
N LYS A 312 9.23 -22.83 25.83
CA LYS A 312 10.46 -23.49 25.39
C LYS A 312 10.59 -23.41 23.88
N LEU A 313 11.81 -23.15 23.43
CA LEU A 313 12.20 -23.18 22.03
C LEU A 313 12.88 -24.51 21.74
N LEU A 314 12.34 -25.27 20.80
CA LEU A 314 12.82 -26.58 20.40
C LEU A 314 13.20 -26.54 18.92
N THR A 315 14.21 -27.32 18.52
CA THR A 315 14.36 -27.69 17.12
C THR A 315 13.13 -28.48 16.66
N LEU A 316 12.87 -28.51 15.34
CA LEU A 316 11.76 -29.31 14.81
C LEU A 316 11.92 -30.81 15.15
N THR A 317 13.15 -31.32 15.16
CA THR A 317 13.43 -32.72 15.52
C THR A 317 13.07 -33.00 16.98
N GLU A 318 13.61 -32.21 17.92
CA GLU A 318 13.30 -32.37 19.35
C GLU A 318 11.79 -32.27 19.60
N TRP A 319 11.10 -31.33 18.96
CA TRP A 319 9.66 -31.20 19.11
C TRP A 319 8.90 -32.42 18.59
N ARG A 320 9.26 -32.95 17.41
CA ARG A 320 8.63 -34.13 16.82
C ARG A 320 8.82 -35.39 17.67
N GLU A 321 9.93 -35.50 18.39
CA GLU A 321 10.18 -36.60 19.34
C GLU A 321 9.32 -36.53 20.61
N THR A 322 8.78 -35.35 20.94
CA THR A 322 7.87 -35.16 22.09
C THR A 322 6.39 -35.36 21.76
N LYS A 323 6.06 -35.66 20.49
CA LYS A 323 4.71 -35.91 19.99
C LYS A 323 4.47 -37.39 19.81
#